data_AF-A0A932G3J9-F1
#
_entry.id   AF-A0A932G3J9-F1
#
_cell.length_a   1.000
_cell.length_b   1.000
_cell.length_c   1.000
_cell.angle_alpha   90.00
_cell.angle_beta   90.00
_cell.angle_gamma   90.00
#
_symmetry.space_group_name_H-M   'P 1'
#
loop_
_entity.id
_entity.type
_entity.pdbx_description
1 polymer ?
#
loop_
_entity_poly.entity_id
_entity_poly.type
_entity_poly.pdbx_seq_one_letter_code
_entity_poly.pdbx_strand_id
1 'polypeptide(L)'
;MTRLATIFAIIGILLAPSVASAVDVFVNGENVTGILNVSIVNARVRIDERGNVHVEAPGYTVRRVDVPAPARPGQAAPPTGSVPYGSQPPRSTVVTGGGSAPAPAAPATNLTRRYYLVTSQAAPGRAQFDLEVFVNGQSAGRSRNDGDALIDNITRFLRAGPNEIRVVAHKDLTGGRRSSAATDNHRVIIGEGTEQNGQVVLQVALVDFTVNAGQTDDQTATFQLTAR
;
A
#
# COMPACT_ATOMS: atom_id res chain seq x y z
N MET A 1 3.43 76.09 -23.70
CA MET A 1 1.98 76.26 -23.89
C MET A 1 1.48 75.18 -24.85
N THR A 2 0.31 74.54 -24.70
CA THR A 2 -0.62 74.44 -23.56
C THR A 2 -1.57 73.23 -23.78
N ARG A 3 -1.61 72.28 -22.83
CA ARG A 3 -2.64 71.20 -22.65
C ARG A 3 -2.64 70.06 -23.70
N LEU A 4 -2.73 68.77 -23.31
CA LEU A 4 -3.88 67.94 -22.78
C LEU A 4 -4.81 67.48 -23.93
N ALA A 5 -5.35 66.26 -24.07
CA ALA A 5 -5.62 65.11 -23.17
C ALA A 5 -5.54 63.77 -23.98
N THR A 6 -5.11 62.61 -23.47
CA THR A 6 -5.79 61.63 -22.57
C THR A 6 -7.09 61.01 -23.13
N ILE A 7 -7.09 59.69 -23.36
CA ILE A 7 -8.14 58.72 -22.99
C ILE A 7 -7.47 57.33 -22.86
N PHE A 8 -7.66 56.67 -21.72
CA PHE A 8 -7.26 55.29 -21.44
C PHE A 8 -8.53 54.58 -20.95
N ALA A 9 -8.96 53.50 -21.61
CA ALA A 9 -10.13 52.74 -21.21
C ALA A 9 -9.70 51.49 -20.43
N ILE A 10 -10.01 51.45 -19.13
CA ILE A 10 -9.73 50.31 -18.25
C ILE A 10 -10.94 49.37 -18.25
N ILE A 11 -10.77 48.16 -18.78
CA ILE A 11 -11.75 47.08 -18.65
C ILE A 11 -11.39 46.27 -17.40
N GLY A 12 -12.19 46.43 -16.34
CA GLY A 12 -12.07 45.63 -15.12
C GLY A 12 -12.78 44.29 -15.25
N ILE A 13 -12.03 43.19 -15.32
CA ILE A 13 -12.58 41.83 -15.29
C ILE A 13 -12.76 41.40 -13.83
N LEU A 14 -14.00 41.15 -13.43
CA LEU A 14 -14.34 40.61 -12.12
C LEU A 14 -14.06 39.09 -12.09
N LEU A 15 -13.07 38.64 -11.32
CA LEU A 15 -12.88 37.22 -11.04
C LEU A 15 -13.81 36.82 -9.87
N ALA A 16 -14.85 36.03 -10.15
CA ALA A 16 -15.63 35.37 -9.12
C ALA A 16 -14.89 34.10 -8.63
N PRO A 17 -14.73 33.89 -7.30
CA PRO A 17 -14.10 32.68 -6.79
C PRO A 17 -15.03 31.47 -6.99
N SER A 18 -14.55 30.47 -7.73
CA SER A 18 -15.25 29.19 -7.87
C SER A 18 -15.27 28.45 -6.54
N VAL A 19 -16.46 28.16 -6.01
CA VAL A 19 -16.61 27.37 -4.79
C VAL A 19 -16.22 25.91 -5.06
N ALA A 20 -15.29 25.38 -4.27
CA ALA A 20 -14.90 23.98 -4.35
C ALA A 20 -15.98 23.10 -3.71
N SER A 21 -16.74 22.38 -4.55
CA SER A 21 -17.69 21.37 -4.10
C SER A 21 -16.92 20.23 -3.43
N ALA A 22 -17.18 19.96 -2.14
CA ALA A 22 -16.67 18.78 -1.49
C ALA A 22 -17.39 17.55 -2.06
N VAL A 23 -16.63 16.65 -2.68
CA VAL A 23 -17.13 15.40 -3.26
C VAL A 23 -17.11 14.31 -2.18
N ASP A 24 -18.25 13.68 -1.93
CA ASP A 24 -18.33 12.51 -1.05
C ASP A 24 -17.91 11.22 -1.78
N VAL A 25 -17.28 10.32 -1.03
CA VAL A 25 -16.85 9.00 -1.50
C VAL A 25 -17.54 7.92 -0.67
N PHE A 26 -18.20 6.98 -1.36
CA PHE A 26 -18.92 5.86 -0.78
C PHE A 26 -18.30 4.54 -1.23
N VAL A 27 -18.10 3.60 -0.31
CA VAL A 27 -17.67 2.22 -0.61
C VAL A 27 -18.74 1.26 -0.10
N ASN A 28 -19.32 0.46 -1.00
CA ASN A 28 -20.43 -0.47 -0.69
C ASN A 28 -21.62 0.20 0.02
N GLY A 29 -21.87 1.49 -0.27
CA GLY A 29 -22.92 2.31 0.34
C GLY A 29 -22.51 3.06 1.61
N GLU A 30 -21.38 2.73 2.22
CA GLU A 30 -20.85 3.43 3.40
C GLU A 30 -20.02 4.65 2.99
N ASN A 31 -20.29 5.82 3.60
CA ASN A 31 -19.49 7.02 3.37
C ASN A 31 -18.11 6.84 4.05
N VAL A 32 -17.06 6.95 3.24
CA VAL A 32 -15.64 6.82 3.59
C VAL A 32 -14.86 8.11 3.30
N THR A 33 -15.56 9.24 3.18
CA THR A 33 -14.96 10.55 2.90
C THR A 33 -13.92 10.90 3.97
N GLY A 34 -12.72 11.29 3.53
CA GLY A 34 -11.58 11.60 4.40
C GLY A 34 -10.66 10.41 4.73
N ILE A 35 -10.98 9.18 4.33
CA ILE A 35 -10.03 8.07 4.40
C ILE A 35 -8.97 8.22 3.29
N LEU A 36 -7.69 8.12 3.65
CA LEU A 36 -6.54 8.28 2.75
C LEU A 36 -5.76 6.97 2.62
N ASN A 37 -4.99 6.83 1.52
CA ASN A 37 -4.05 5.73 1.27
C ASN A 37 -4.68 4.32 1.24
N VAL A 38 -5.95 4.19 0.85
CA VAL A 38 -6.62 2.90 0.67
C VAL A 38 -6.61 2.50 -0.81
N SER A 39 -6.20 1.25 -1.08
CA SER A 39 -6.29 0.62 -2.39
C SER A 39 -7.37 -0.47 -2.35
N ILE A 40 -8.28 -0.46 -3.34
CA ILE A 40 -9.38 -1.42 -3.44
C ILE A 40 -9.30 -2.09 -4.81
N VAL A 41 -9.05 -3.39 -4.83
CA VAL A 41 -8.88 -4.18 -6.06
C VAL A 41 -10.20 -4.84 -6.46
N ASN A 42 -10.48 -4.94 -7.76
CA ASN A 42 -11.71 -5.51 -8.34
C ASN A 42 -13.00 -4.74 -7.96
N ALA A 43 -12.91 -3.43 -7.79
CA ALA A 43 -14.07 -2.57 -7.57
C ALA A 43 -14.62 -1.97 -8.88
N ARG A 44 -15.94 -1.74 -8.92
CA ARG A 44 -16.62 -0.94 -9.92
C ARG A 44 -16.86 0.47 -9.36
N VAL A 45 -16.42 1.49 -10.09
CA VAL A 45 -16.62 2.90 -9.71
C VAL A 45 -17.73 3.52 -10.55
N ARG A 46 -18.59 4.32 -9.92
CA ARG A 46 -19.67 5.09 -10.54
C ARG A 46 -19.66 6.52 -10.00
N ILE A 47 -20.01 7.50 -10.83
CA ILE A 47 -20.21 8.88 -10.40
C ILE A 47 -21.70 9.18 -10.57
N ASP A 48 -22.33 9.76 -9.55
CA ASP A 48 -23.75 10.13 -9.59
C ASP A 48 -24.00 11.54 -10.14
N GLU A 49 -25.27 11.92 -10.31
CA GLU A 49 -25.69 13.23 -10.84
C GLU A 49 -25.26 14.42 -9.96
N ARG A 50 -24.84 14.17 -8.71
CA ARG A 50 -24.33 15.18 -7.77
C ARG A 50 -22.80 15.22 -7.73
N GLY A 51 -22.14 14.34 -8.47
CA GLY A 51 -20.69 14.21 -8.53
C GLY A 51 -20.07 13.30 -7.46
N ASN A 52 -20.87 12.60 -6.64
CA ASN A 52 -20.33 11.70 -5.63
C ASN A 52 -19.77 10.42 -6.25
N VAL A 53 -18.72 9.87 -5.65
CA VAL A 53 -18.06 8.66 -6.12
C VAL A 53 -18.58 7.45 -5.34
N HIS A 54 -19.19 6.50 -6.03
CA HIS A 54 -19.69 5.24 -5.48
C HIS A 54 -18.80 4.08 -5.94
N VAL A 55 -18.27 3.32 -5.00
CA VAL A 55 -17.33 2.20 -5.21
C VAL A 55 -17.99 0.89 -4.77
N GLU A 56 -18.45 0.10 -5.73
CA GLU A 56 -18.98 -1.26 -5.52
C GLU A 56 -17.80 -2.25 -5.51
N ALA A 57 -17.42 -2.78 -4.34
CA ALA A 57 -16.26 -3.63 -4.13
C ALA A 57 -16.65 -4.97 -3.46
N PRO A 58 -17.00 -6.01 -4.23
CA PRO A 58 -17.38 -7.32 -3.68
C PRO A 58 -16.26 -7.91 -2.83
N GLY A 59 -16.57 -8.35 -1.61
CA GLY A 59 -15.62 -8.93 -0.66
C GLY A 59 -14.98 -7.94 0.33
N TYR A 60 -15.21 -6.64 0.20
CA TYR A 60 -14.73 -5.65 1.17
C TYR A 60 -15.84 -5.25 2.15
N THR A 61 -15.53 -5.28 3.46
CA THR A 61 -16.44 -4.80 4.52
C THR A 61 -15.90 -3.51 5.11
N VAL A 62 -16.65 -2.42 4.96
CA VAL A 62 -16.36 -1.16 5.65
C VAL A 62 -16.82 -1.27 7.10
N ARG A 63 -15.98 -0.84 8.05
CA ARG A 63 -16.37 -0.66 9.45
C ARG A 63 -15.85 0.68 9.93
N ARG A 64 -16.73 1.53 10.44
CA ARG A 64 -16.33 2.71 11.20
C ARG A 64 -15.84 2.25 12.57
N VAL A 65 -14.58 2.53 12.86
CA VAL A 65 -14.05 2.45 14.22
C VAL A 65 -14.13 3.86 14.77
N ASP A 66 -15.07 4.10 15.70
CA ASP A 66 -15.08 5.33 16.48
C ASP A 66 -13.86 5.33 17.40
N VAL A 67 -12.77 5.91 16.92
CA VAL A 67 -11.59 6.18 17.74
C VAL A 67 -11.99 7.28 18.71
N PRO A 68 -12.02 7.04 20.03
CA PRO A 68 -12.37 8.07 20.99
C PRO A 68 -11.39 9.23 20.86
N ALA A 69 -11.93 10.44 20.72
CA ALA A 69 -11.15 11.63 20.45
C ALA A 69 -9.99 11.77 21.47
N PRO A 70 -8.76 12.07 21.02
CA PRO A 70 -7.61 12.13 21.91
C PRO A 70 -7.85 13.15 23.02
N ALA A 71 -7.71 12.68 24.26
CA ALA A 71 -7.99 13.49 25.44
C ALA A 71 -7.17 14.79 25.40
N ARG A 72 -7.86 15.94 25.52
CA ARG A 72 -7.23 17.25 25.50
C ARG A 72 -6.19 17.33 26.62
N PRO A 73 -4.92 17.71 26.36
CA PRO A 73 -3.92 17.82 27.42
C PRO A 73 -4.37 18.83 28.49
N GLY A 74 -4.47 18.39 29.75
CA GLY A 74 -4.73 19.28 30.89
C GLY A 74 -5.67 18.78 31.98
N GLN A 75 -6.38 17.65 31.82
CA GLN A 75 -7.26 17.14 32.87
C GLN A 75 -6.56 16.06 33.70
N ALA A 76 -6.10 16.43 34.90
CA ALA A 76 -5.42 15.54 35.83
C ALA A 76 -6.38 14.50 36.43
N ALA A 77 -6.00 13.23 36.40
CA ALA A 77 -6.73 12.14 37.05
C ALA A 77 -6.25 11.93 38.50
N PRO A 78 -7.16 11.63 39.46
CA PRO A 78 -6.77 11.27 40.82
C PRO A 78 -6.15 9.86 40.89
N PRO A 79 -5.16 9.61 41.79
CA PRO A 79 -4.46 8.32 41.85
C PRO A 79 -4.94 7.43 43.01
N THR A 80 -5.40 6.21 42.72
CA THR A 80 -5.20 5.02 43.58
C THR A 80 -5.59 3.73 42.84
N GLY A 81 -4.92 2.60 43.13
CA GLY A 81 -5.40 1.28 42.68
C GLY A 81 -4.33 0.28 42.21
N SER A 82 -3.25 0.09 42.96
CA SER A 82 -2.35 -1.06 42.72
C SER A 82 -3.03 -2.37 43.09
N VAL A 83 -3.19 -3.30 42.15
CA VAL A 83 -3.65 -4.68 42.40
C VAL A 83 -2.50 -5.69 42.18
N PRO A 84 -2.45 -6.81 42.94
CA PRO A 84 -1.27 -7.67 42.96
C PRO A 84 -1.16 -8.60 41.74
N TYR A 85 0.08 -8.98 41.45
CA TYR A 85 0.46 -9.89 40.37
C TYR A 85 -0.04 -11.33 40.64
N GLY A 86 -1.14 -11.72 39.98
CA GLY A 86 -1.70 -13.07 40.01
C GLY A 86 -1.22 -13.94 38.84
N SER A 87 -0.52 -15.02 39.16
CA SER A 87 -0.04 -16.03 38.22
C SER A 87 -1.16 -16.77 37.48
N GLN A 88 -0.99 -17.02 36.17
CA GLN A 88 -0.98 -18.34 35.52
C GLN A 88 -1.36 -18.27 34.02
N PRO A 89 -0.46 -18.59 33.06
CA PRO A 89 -0.83 -18.66 31.65
C PRO A 89 -1.65 -19.94 31.36
N PRO A 90 -2.77 -19.86 30.61
CA PRO A 90 -3.46 -21.06 30.13
C PRO A 90 -2.60 -21.77 29.08
N ARG A 91 -2.30 -23.05 29.30
CA ARG A 91 -1.71 -23.93 28.27
C ARG A 91 -2.71 -24.10 27.14
N SER A 92 -2.43 -23.55 25.97
CA SER A 92 -3.14 -23.88 24.73
C SER A 92 -2.88 -25.34 24.39
N THR A 93 -3.91 -26.18 24.47
CA THR A 93 -3.87 -27.56 23.97
C THR A 93 -3.89 -27.54 22.45
N VAL A 94 -2.87 -28.14 21.84
CA VAL A 94 -2.82 -28.33 20.38
C VAL A 94 -3.87 -29.36 19.98
N VAL A 95 -4.94 -28.91 19.33
CA VAL A 95 -5.92 -29.81 18.70
C VAL A 95 -5.34 -30.26 17.36
N THR A 96 -4.91 -31.51 17.30
CA THR A 96 -4.49 -32.19 16.06
C THR A 96 -5.72 -32.50 15.20
N GLY A 97 -6.24 -31.49 14.50
CA GLY A 97 -7.28 -31.65 13.48
C GLY A 97 -6.68 -32.28 12.22
N GLY A 98 -7.29 -33.37 11.73
CA GLY A 98 -6.80 -34.10 10.55
C GLY A 98 -6.85 -33.25 9.28
N GLY A 99 -5.69 -32.88 8.75
CA GLY A 99 -5.55 -32.28 7.43
C GLY A 99 -5.73 -33.33 6.32
N SER A 100 -6.65 -33.08 5.40
CA SER A 100 -6.98 -33.96 4.28
C SER A 100 -5.76 -34.30 3.42
N ALA A 101 -5.74 -35.51 2.84
CA ALA A 101 -4.71 -35.91 1.89
C ALA A 101 -4.60 -34.89 0.74
N PRO A 102 -3.38 -34.51 0.30
CA PRO A 102 -3.20 -33.54 -0.77
C PRO A 102 -3.94 -33.97 -2.04
N ALA A 103 -4.82 -33.10 -2.55
CA ALA A 103 -5.45 -33.30 -3.84
C ALA A 103 -4.35 -33.43 -4.93
N PRO A 104 -4.50 -34.34 -5.92
CA PRO A 104 -3.48 -34.53 -6.96
C PRO A 104 -3.13 -33.21 -7.63
N ALA A 105 -1.83 -32.92 -7.72
CA ALA A 105 -1.34 -31.70 -8.35
C ALA A 105 -1.79 -31.63 -9.81
N ALA A 106 -2.62 -30.63 -10.14
CA ALA A 106 -3.04 -30.37 -11.51
C ALA A 106 -1.80 -30.13 -12.41
N PRO A 107 -1.82 -30.58 -13.67
CA PRO A 107 -0.68 -30.47 -14.56
C PRO A 107 -0.23 -29.02 -14.74
N ALA A 108 1.09 -28.80 -14.75
CA ALA A 108 1.69 -27.48 -14.87
C ALA A 108 1.33 -26.83 -16.22
N THR A 109 0.34 -25.94 -16.19
CA THR A 109 0.00 -25.10 -17.33
C THR A 109 1.12 -24.06 -17.50
N ASN A 110 1.74 -24.04 -18.67
CA ASN A 110 2.81 -23.09 -18.98
C ASN A 110 2.25 -21.66 -19.03
N LEU A 111 2.90 -20.74 -18.32
CA LEU A 111 2.55 -19.31 -18.34
C LEU A 111 2.82 -18.72 -19.72
N THR A 112 1.84 -18.04 -20.29
CA THR A 112 1.97 -17.32 -21.57
C THR A 112 2.61 -15.95 -21.39
N ARG A 113 2.61 -15.40 -20.17
CA ARG A 113 3.21 -14.11 -19.83
C ARG A 113 4.51 -14.25 -19.04
N ARG A 114 5.36 -13.23 -19.15
CA ARG A 114 6.56 -13.07 -18.32
C ARG A 114 6.26 -12.10 -17.18
N TYR A 115 6.62 -12.54 -15.98
CA TYR A 115 6.42 -11.79 -14.75
C TYR A 115 7.77 -11.39 -14.18
N TYR A 116 7.90 -10.11 -13.85
CA TYR A 116 9.13 -9.52 -13.33
C TYR A 116 8.89 -8.92 -11.96
N LEU A 117 9.88 -9.09 -11.09
CA LEU A 117 10.04 -8.38 -9.83
C LEU A 117 10.99 -7.21 -10.07
N VAL A 118 10.57 -6.01 -9.67
CA VAL A 118 11.38 -4.79 -9.69
C VAL A 118 11.35 -4.16 -8.31
N THR A 119 12.50 -3.90 -7.70
CA THR A 119 12.62 -3.03 -6.52
C THR A 119 13.22 -1.68 -6.89
N SER A 120 12.82 -0.64 -6.17
CA SER A 120 13.32 0.72 -6.38
C SER A 120 13.41 1.48 -5.07
N GLN A 121 14.44 2.30 -4.92
CA GLN A 121 14.62 3.17 -3.76
C GLN A 121 14.66 4.63 -4.21
N ALA A 122 13.88 5.49 -3.57
CA ALA A 122 13.92 6.93 -3.84
C ALA A 122 15.25 7.56 -3.38
N ALA A 123 15.82 7.03 -2.29
CA ALA A 123 17.13 7.39 -1.79
C ALA A 123 17.78 6.18 -1.08
N PRO A 124 18.79 5.54 -1.67
CA PRO A 124 19.44 4.34 -1.11
C PRO A 124 19.92 4.55 0.34
N GLY A 125 19.70 3.55 1.18
CA GLY A 125 20.10 3.54 2.59
C GLY A 125 19.28 4.44 3.52
N ARG A 126 18.32 5.24 3.01
CA ARG A 126 17.54 6.20 3.81
C ARG A 126 16.27 5.61 4.42
N ALA A 127 15.58 4.75 3.66
CA ALA A 127 14.36 4.08 4.12
C ALA A 127 14.63 3.05 5.23
N GLN A 128 15.86 2.49 5.27
CA GLN A 128 16.30 1.48 6.25
C GLN A 128 15.41 0.23 6.29
N PHE A 129 14.97 -0.24 5.13
CA PHE A 129 14.23 -1.49 4.98
C PHE A 129 14.95 -2.44 4.04
N ASP A 130 15.22 -3.64 4.53
CA ASP A 130 15.55 -4.81 3.72
C ASP A 130 14.24 -5.47 3.28
N LEU A 131 14.06 -5.70 1.98
CA LEU A 131 12.84 -6.28 1.41
C LEU A 131 13.12 -7.70 0.92
N GLU A 132 12.34 -8.67 1.38
CA GLU A 132 12.34 -10.04 0.86
C GLU A 132 10.97 -10.39 0.28
N VAL A 133 10.97 -10.98 -0.91
CA VAL A 133 9.77 -11.32 -1.67
C VAL A 133 9.66 -12.83 -1.78
N PHE A 134 8.55 -13.38 -1.30
CA PHE A 134 8.20 -14.78 -1.41
C PHE A 134 7.06 -14.95 -2.42
N VAL A 135 7.15 -15.98 -3.25
CA VAL A 135 6.12 -16.38 -4.22
C VAL A 135 5.77 -17.83 -3.96
N ASN A 136 4.51 -18.12 -3.64
CA ASN A 136 4.02 -19.45 -3.27
C ASN A 136 4.86 -20.11 -2.14
N GLY A 137 5.35 -19.30 -1.19
CA GLY A 137 6.22 -19.71 -0.08
C GLY A 137 7.72 -19.84 -0.42
N GLN A 138 8.13 -19.72 -1.68
CA GLN A 138 9.53 -19.77 -2.11
C GLN A 138 10.13 -18.36 -2.15
N SER A 139 11.35 -18.14 -1.64
CA SER A 139 12.03 -16.84 -1.76
C SER A 139 12.39 -16.59 -3.24
N ALA A 140 11.88 -15.50 -3.79
CA ALA A 140 11.99 -15.12 -5.18
C ALA A 140 12.96 -13.96 -5.42
N GLY A 141 13.30 -13.20 -4.37
CA GLY A 141 14.27 -12.11 -4.44
C GLY A 141 14.39 -11.34 -3.12
N ARG A 142 15.57 -10.75 -2.88
CA ARG A 142 15.83 -9.86 -1.74
C ARG A 142 16.56 -8.59 -2.20
N SER A 143 16.06 -7.44 -1.76
CA SER A 143 16.61 -6.11 -2.00
C SER A 143 17.11 -5.53 -0.66
N ARG A 144 18.39 -5.17 -0.56
CA ARG A 144 18.95 -4.61 0.68
C ARG A 144 18.67 -3.11 0.79
N ASN A 145 18.69 -2.60 2.02
CA ASN A 145 18.48 -1.18 2.28
C ASN A 145 19.51 -0.27 1.59
N ASP A 146 20.71 -0.75 1.29
CA ASP A 146 21.83 -0.02 0.68
C ASP A 146 22.27 -0.58 -0.69
N GLY A 147 21.60 -1.63 -1.16
CA GLY A 147 21.92 -2.30 -2.42
C GLY A 147 21.26 -1.68 -3.65
N ASP A 148 21.71 -2.13 -4.82
CA ASP A 148 21.13 -1.78 -6.11
C ASP A 148 19.68 -2.24 -6.26
N ALA A 149 18.97 -1.64 -7.21
CA ALA A 149 17.64 -2.07 -7.62
C ALA A 149 17.66 -3.53 -8.13
N LEU A 150 16.86 -4.39 -7.51
CA LEU A 150 16.71 -5.79 -7.95
C LEU A 150 15.70 -5.84 -9.11
N ILE A 151 16.14 -6.41 -10.24
CA ILE A 151 15.28 -6.75 -11.37
C ILE A 151 15.48 -8.26 -11.63
N ASP A 152 14.46 -9.09 -11.38
CA ASP A 152 14.53 -10.54 -11.63
C ASP A 152 13.26 -11.08 -12.31
N ASN A 153 13.41 -12.15 -13.07
CA ASN A 153 12.34 -12.84 -13.77
C ASN A 153 11.75 -13.93 -12.85
N ILE A 154 10.65 -13.59 -12.18
CA ILE A 154 9.98 -14.47 -11.22
C ILE A 154 9.03 -15.48 -11.85
N THR A 155 8.89 -15.52 -13.18
CA THR A 155 7.97 -16.42 -13.91
C THR A 155 8.13 -17.90 -13.46
N ARG A 156 9.35 -18.32 -13.10
CA ARG A 156 9.65 -19.69 -12.63
C ARG A 156 9.03 -20.07 -11.28
N PHE A 157 8.65 -19.10 -10.45
CA PHE A 157 8.04 -19.34 -9.12
C PHE A 157 6.50 -19.32 -9.17
N LEU A 158 5.94 -18.85 -10.29
CA LEU A 158 4.50 -18.72 -10.52
C LEU A 158 3.93 -19.99 -11.17
N ARG A 159 2.63 -20.19 -10.96
CA ARG A 159 1.80 -21.24 -11.56
C ARG A 159 0.64 -20.55 -12.25
N ALA A 160 0.09 -21.13 -13.32
CA ALA A 160 -1.12 -20.56 -13.93
C ALA A 160 -2.29 -20.57 -12.94
N GLY A 161 -3.11 -19.52 -12.96
CA GLY A 161 -4.16 -19.31 -11.95
C GLY A 161 -3.64 -18.52 -10.73
N PRO A 162 -4.24 -18.71 -9.54
CA PRO A 162 -3.92 -17.92 -8.36
C PRO A 162 -2.55 -18.28 -7.76
N ASN A 163 -1.81 -17.25 -7.34
CA ASN A 163 -0.52 -17.33 -6.67
C ASN A 163 -0.55 -16.41 -5.45
N GLU A 164 0.09 -16.84 -4.37
CA GLU A 164 0.32 -15.99 -3.20
C GLU A 164 1.68 -15.30 -3.32
N ILE A 165 1.68 -13.98 -3.17
CA ILE A 165 2.89 -13.16 -3.04
C ILE A 165 2.94 -12.65 -1.60
N ARG A 166 4.04 -12.86 -0.89
CA ARG A 166 4.28 -12.26 0.44
C ARG A 166 5.53 -11.40 0.39
N VAL A 167 5.40 -10.12 0.71
CA VAL A 167 6.53 -9.19 0.85
C VAL A 167 6.77 -8.95 2.33
N VAL A 168 8.01 -9.13 2.77
CA VAL A 168 8.47 -8.85 4.13
C VAL A 168 9.48 -7.70 4.06
N ALA A 169 9.24 -6.64 4.82
CA ALA A 169 10.13 -5.50 4.96
C ALA A 169 10.68 -5.47 6.38
N HIS A 170 11.94 -5.83 6.55
CA HIS A 170 12.62 -5.82 7.85
C HIS A 170 13.30 -4.46 8.07
N LYS A 171 13.02 -3.82 9.20
CA LYS A 171 13.56 -2.50 9.55
C LYS A 171 14.92 -2.64 10.22
N ASP A 172 15.96 -2.08 9.59
CA ASP A 172 17.29 -2.00 10.20
C ASP A 172 17.57 -0.62 10.79
N LEU A 173 17.37 -0.48 12.10
CA LEU A 173 17.73 0.71 12.88
C LEU A 173 19.10 0.58 13.57
N THR A 174 19.95 -0.36 13.15
CA THR A 174 21.31 -0.51 13.67
C THR A 174 22.15 0.71 13.28
N GLY A 175 22.63 1.47 14.26
CA GLY A 175 23.26 2.77 14.05
C GLY A 175 22.28 3.96 14.04
N GLY A 176 21.02 3.75 14.41
CA GLY A 176 20.01 4.79 14.57
C GLY A 176 19.23 5.12 13.29
N ARG A 177 18.27 6.04 13.42
CA ARG A 177 17.37 6.44 12.34
C ARG A 177 18.04 7.47 11.42
N ARG A 178 18.22 7.12 10.15
CA ARG A 178 18.82 7.96 9.09
C ARG A 178 17.83 8.96 8.50
N SER A 179 16.54 8.60 8.44
CA SER A 179 15.46 9.48 7.94
C SER A 179 14.11 9.17 8.57
N SER A 180 13.19 10.14 8.47
CA SER A 180 11.77 10.03 8.82
C SER A 180 10.85 10.51 7.69
N ALA A 181 11.40 10.92 6.54
CA ALA A 181 10.63 11.49 5.44
C ALA A 181 9.85 10.41 4.68
N ALA A 182 8.59 10.70 4.33
CA ALA A 182 7.77 9.79 3.51
C ALA A 182 8.27 9.67 2.07
N THR A 183 9.05 10.64 1.58
CA THR A 183 9.74 10.61 0.28
C THR A 183 10.86 9.59 0.23
N ASP A 184 11.48 9.26 1.37
CA ASP A 184 12.58 8.30 1.46
C ASP A 184 11.98 6.88 1.54
N ASN A 185 11.58 6.34 0.38
CA ASN A 185 10.87 5.07 0.27
C ASN A 185 11.68 3.95 -0.43
N HIS A 186 11.29 2.72 -0.12
CA HIS A 186 11.72 1.48 -0.78
C HIS A 186 10.45 0.76 -1.25
N ARG A 187 10.37 0.51 -2.56
CA ARG A 187 9.17 0.00 -3.24
C ARG A 187 9.45 -1.30 -3.98
N VAL A 188 8.47 -2.18 -3.99
CA VAL A 188 8.42 -3.43 -4.76
C VAL A 188 7.27 -3.33 -5.76
N ILE A 189 7.56 -3.61 -7.01
CA ILE A 189 6.57 -3.73 -8.08
C ILE A 189 6.70 -5.12 -8.68
N ILE A 190 5.59 -5.83 -8.83
CA ILE A 190 5.52 -7.09 -9.57
C ILE A 190 4.48 -6.95 -10.67
N GLY A 191 4.82 -7.36 -11.89
CA GLY A 191 3.93 -7.17 -13.03
C GLY A 191 4.22 -8.05 -14.24
N GLU A 192 3.28 -8.05 -15.18
CA GLU A 192 3.49 -8.56 -16.53
C GLU A 192 4.40 -7.58 -17.28
N GLY A 193 5.41 -8.08 -17.98
CA GLY A 193 6.36 -7.23 -18.69
C GLY A 193 7.11 -7.94 -19.82
N THR A 194 7.99 -7.19 -20.47
CA THR A 194 8.92 -7.68 -21.49
C THR A 194 10.28 -7.05 -21.30
N GLU A 195 11.33 -7.84 -21.48
CA GLU A 195 12.70 -7.35 -21.55
C GLU A 195 13.02 -6.89 -22.98
N GLN A 196 13.54 -5.66 -23.11
CA GLN A 196 13.92 -5.04 -24.37
C GLN A 196 15.25 -4.32 -24.16
N ASN A 197 16.28 -4.64 -24.96
CA ASN A 197 17.61 -4.04 -24.85
C ASN A 197 18.24 -4.11 -23.43
N GLY A 198 17.97 -5.18 -22.68
CA GLY A 198 18.42 -5.33 -21.28
C GLY A 198 17.62 -4.51 -20.26
N GLN A 199 16.59 -3.78 -20.68
CA GLN A 199 15.67 -3.07 -19.81
C GLN A 199 14.35 -3.84 -19.69
N VAL A 200 13.88 -4.06 -18.46
CA VAL A 200 12.54 -4.61 -18.21
C VAL A 200 11.50 -3.49 -18.27
N VAL A 201 10.57 -3.61 -19.21
CA VAL A 201 9.39 -2.74 -19.32
C VAL A 201 8.19 -3.49 -18.75
N LEU A 202 7.72 -3.06 -17.58
CA LEU A 202 6.46 -3.54 -17.02
C LEU A 202 5.29 -2.95 -17.82
N GLN A 203 4.44 -3.82 -18.35
CA GLN A 203 3.24 -3.49 -19.12
C GLN A 203 2.02 -3.36 -18.20
N VAL A 204 1.96 -4.18 -17.15
CA VAL A 204 0.88 -4.16 -16.15
C VAL A 204 1.49 -4.42 -14.77
N ALA A 205 1.43 -3.45 -13.87
CA ALA A 205 1.73 -3.67 -12.46
C ALA A 205 0.54 -4.39 -11.78
N LEU A 206 0.82 -5.51 -11.11
CA LEU A 206 -0.16 -6.36 -10.44
C LEU A 206 -0.04 -6.32 -8.92
N VAL A 207 1.19 -6.11 -8.41
CA VAL A 207 1.46 -5.81 -7.01
C VAL A 207 2.30 -4.55 -6.94
N ASP A 208 1.93 -3.66 -6.04
CA ASP A 208 2.68 -2.46 -5.67
C ASP A 208 2.70 -2.36 -4.15
N PHE A 209 3.90 -2.43 -3.57
CA PHE A 209 4.12 -2.35 -2.13
C PHE A 209 5.22 -1.34 -1.86
N THR A 210 4.92 -0.33 -1.02
CA THR A 210 5.86 0.74 -0.68
C THR A 210 5.97 0.88 0.84
N VAL A 211 7.20 0.89 1.34
CA VAL A 211 7.53 1.29 2.71
C VAL A 211 8.38 2.56 2.70
N ASN A 212 8.30 3.38 3.74
CA ASN A 212 8.98 4.66 3.83
C ASN A 212 9.71 4.86 5.16
N ALA A 213 10.70 5.75 5.17
CA ALA A 213 11.52 6.01 6.35
C ALA A 213 10.71 6.47 7.59
N GLY A 214 9.48 6.94 7.41
CA GLY A 214 8.51 7.25 8.46
C GLY A 214 8.13 6.05 9.34
N GLN A 215 8.08 4.84 8.77
CA GLN A 215 7.75 3.60 9.49
C GLN A 215 8.95 3.10 10.32
N THR A 216 8.66 2.63 11.54
CA THR A 216 9.63 2.17 12.55
C THR A 216 9.69 0.65 12.72
N ASP A 217 8.62 -0.04 12.35
CA ASP A 217 8.41 -1.46 12.62
C ASP A 217 8.48 -2.27 11.33
N ASP A 218 8.78 -3.56 11.45
CA ASP A 218 8.70 -4.52 10.35
C ASP A 218 7.31 -4.50 9.71
N GLN A 219 7.26 -4.53 8.39
CA GLN A 219 6.03 -4.59 7.62
C GLN A 219 5.94 -5.93 6.90
N THR A 220 4.75 -6.53 6.84
CA THR A 220 4.50 -7.72 6.01
C THR A 220 3.17 -7.55 5.31
N ALA A 221 3.15 -7.82 4.00
CA ALA A 221 1.95 -7.76 3.19
C ALA A 221 1.84 -9.01 2.31
N THR A 222 0.62 -9.54 2.20
CA THR A 222 0.30 -10.68 1.34
C THR A 222 -0.69 -10.25 0.26
N PHE A 223 -0.42 -10.63 -0.98
CA PHE A 223 -1.20 -10.29 -2.16
C PHE A 223 -1.55 -11.56 -2.94
N GLN A 224 -2.68 -11.54 -3.63
CA GLN A 224 -3.10 -12.61 -4.53
C GLN A 224 -2.90 -12.15 -5.98
N LEU A 225 -2.13 -12.91 -6.76
CA LEU A 225 -1.81 -12.61 -8.16
C LEU A 225 -2.30 -13.76 -9.05
N THR A 226 -3.12 -13.45 -10.05
CA THR A 226 -3.55 -14.44 -11.05
C THR A 226 -2.62 -14.39 -12.26
N ALA A 227 -1.85 -15.46 -12.47
CA ALA A 227 -0.91 -15.58 -13.59
C ALA A 227 -1.51 -16.40 -14.75
N ARG A 228 -1.06 -16.11 -15.98
CA ARG A 228 -1.61 -16.66 -17.24
C ARG A 228 -0.52 -16.82 -18.31
#